data_AF-A0A4U5PCY7-F1
#
_entry.id   AF-A0A4U5PCY7-F1
#
_cell.length_a   1.000
_cell.length_b   1.000
_cell.length_c   1.000
_cell.angle_alpha   90.00
_cell.angle_beta   90.00
_cell.angle_gamma   90.00
#
_symmetry.space_group_name_H-M   'P 1'
#
loop_
_entity.id
_entity.type
_entity.pdbx_description
1 polymer ?
#
loop_
_entity_poly.entity_id
_entity_poly.type
_entity_poly.pdbx_seq_one_letter_code
_entity_poly.pdbx_strand_id
1 'polypeptide(L)'
;MFYRSAFRYGYGSKKNPEVHEIGGFEWIADESRECPQVDNKSFRCTILTCRPKNENKKTVLWSCLAKGIHVLGNMETNVEVAFHMWQNLFNNGCSTFHVHREQAKYSSAFDASCPVSYGEVQIEIVTSTCADLTDSNNPLIDEDRIGAAHFKVGDEHLWLSKRLIRLFF
;
A
#
# COMPACT_ATOMS: atom_id res chain seq x y z
N MET A 1 0.48 16.08 2.02
CA MET A 1 1.00 15.98 0.64
C MET A 1 0.25 14.84 -0.03
N PHE A 2 -0.35 15.05 -1.19
CA PHE A 2 -1.05 13.99 -1.92
C PHE A 2 -0.05 13.32 -2.88
N TYR A 3 0.12 12.00 -2.76
CA TYR A 3 0.93 11.24 -3.71
C TYR A 3 -0.01 10.42 -4.58
N ARG A 4 0.05 10.67 -5.89
CA ARG A 4 -0.58 9.84 -6.91
C ARG A 4 0.52 9.27 -7.79
N SER A 5 0.51 7.96 -7.96
CA SER A 5 1.41 7.29 -8.88
C SER A 5 0.74 6.03 -9.41
N ALA A 6 1.20 5.57 -10.56
CA ALA A 6 0.74 4.36 -11.18
C ALA A 6 1.91 3.43 -11.38
N PHE A 7 1.69 2.13 -11.20
CA PHE A 7 2.66 1.15 -11.65
C PHE A 7 2.00 0.00 -12.38
N ARG A 8 2.66 -0.39 -13.46
CA ARG A 8 2.26 -1.51 -14.30
C ARG A 8 2.62 -2.79 -13.59
N TYR A 9 1.71 -3.75 -13.58
CA TYR A 9 2.00 -5.12 -13.15
C TYR A 9 1.70 -6.06 -14.31
N GLY A 10 2.61 -6.99 -14.56
CA GLY A 10 2.47 -7.93 -15.68
C GLY A 10 1.37 -8.96 -15.39
N TYR A 11 0.20 -8.80 -16.01
CA TYR A 11 -0.85 -9.82 -15.99
C TYR A 11 -0.33 -11.16 -16.51
N GLY A 12 -0.51 -12.23 -15.73
CA GLY A 12 -0.36 -13.60 -16.22
C GLY A 12 1.06 -14.08 -16.57
N SER A 13 2.10 -13.29 -16.33
CA SER A 13 3.49 -13.77 -16.45
C SER A 13 3.99 -14.22 -15.08
N LYS A 14 4.64 -15.39 -15.00
CA LYS A 14 5.34 -15.90 -13.80
C LYS A 14 6.57 -15.04 -13.43
N LYS A 15 6.48 -13.73 -13.54
CA LYS A 15 7.54 -12.82 -13.16
C LYS A 15 7.43 -12.56 -11.66
N ASN A 16 8.59 -12.49 -11.00
CA ASN A 16 8.65 -12.01 -9.63
C ASN A 16 7.99 -10.62 -9.59
N PRO A 17 7.17 -10.34 -8.59
CA PRO A 17 6.49 -9.06 -8.51
C PRO A 17 7.53 -7.93 -8.36
N GLU A 18 7.36 -6.87 -9.12
CA GLU A 18 8.26 -5.70 -9.10
C GLU A 18 7.96 -4.81 -7.90
N VAL A 19 9.01 -4.21 -7.34
CA VAL A 19 8.90 -3.24 -6.24
C VAL A 19 8.79 -1.84 -6.84
N HIS A 20 7.76 -1.11 -6.44
CA HIS A 20 7.50 0.26 -6.89
C HIS A 20 7.49 1.24 -5.72
N GLU A 21 8.13 2.39 -5.89
CA GLU A 21 8.20 3.39 -4.83
C GLU A 21 7.15 4.49 -5.03
N ILE A 22 6.30 4.71 -4.02
CA ILE A 22 5.27 5.76 -4.04
C ILE A 22 5.19 6.40 -2.65
N GLY A 23 5.39 7.71 -2.57
CA GLY A 23 5.20 8.49 -1.35
C GLY A 23 6.05 8.03 -0.15
N GLY A 24 7.25 7.49 -0.40
CA GLY A 24 8.14 6.95 0.65
C GLY A 24 7.84 5.50 1.06
N PHE A 25 6.93 4.83 0.37
CA PHE A 25 6.59 3.42 0.56
C PHE A 25 6.98 2.59 -0.65
N GLU A 26 7.37 1.36 -0.38
CA GLU A 26 7.54 0.29 -1.36
C GLU A 26 6.21 -0.45 -1.52
N TRP A 27 5.82 -0.64 -2.77
CA TRP A 27 4.58 -1.28 -3.19
C TRP A 27 4.91 -2.49 -4.04
N ILE A 28 4.24 -3.60 -3.75
CA ILE A 28 4.37 -4.85 -4.48
C ILE A 28 2.95 -5.34 -4.78
N ALA A 29 2.70 -5.74 -6.03
CA ALA A 29 1.46 -6.39 -6.42
C ALA A 29 1.76 -7.80 -6.93
N ASP A 30 1.24 -8.80 -6.23
CA ASP A 30 1.38 -10.21 -6.60
C ASP A 30 0.02 -10.79 -7.00
N GLU A 31 -0.07 -11.30 -8.23
CA GLU A 31 -1.26 -12.01 -8.70
C GLU A 31 -1.25 -13.47 -8.21
N SER A 32 -1.55 -13.66 -6.92
CA SER A 32 -1.72 -15.01 -6.40
C SER A 32 -2.99 -15.66 -6.95
N ARG A 33 -2.81 -16.80 -7.64
CA ARG A 33 -3.91 -17.72 -7.98
C ARG A 33 -4.36 -18.57 -6.79
N GLU A 34 -3.64 -18.50 -5.68
CA GLU A 34 -3.84 -19.33 -4.50
C GLU A 34 -4.17 -18.41 -3.33
N CYS A 35 -5.36 -17.82 -3.38
CA CYS A 35 -5.95 -17.19 -2.22
C CYS A 35 -6.99 -18.13 -1.63
N PRO A 36 -6.80 -18.65 -0.40
CA PRO A 36 -7.72 -19.62 0.21
C PRO A 36 -9.11 -19.02 0.49
N GLN A 37 -9.25 -17.70 0.38
CA GLN A 37 -10.49 -16.97 0.68
C GLN A 37 -11.41 -16.79 -0.53
N VAL A 38 -11.04 -17.30 -1.72
CA VAL A 38 -11.84 -17.09 -2.92
C VAL A 38 -11.96 -18.35 -3.77
N ASP A 39 -13.17 -18.58 -4.30
CA ASP A 39 -13.35 -19.55 -5.38
C ASP A 39 -12.66 -19.01 -6.64
N ASN A 40 -11.60 -19.70 -7.04
CA ASN A 40 -10.73 -19.37 -8.17
C ASN A 40 -11.45 -19.30 -9.53
N LYS A 41 -12.74 -19.67 -9.61
CA LYS A 41 -13.57 -19.55 -10.82
C LYS A 41 -14.20 -18.17 -10.99
N SER A 42 -14.66 -17.54 -9.91
CA SER A 42 -15.43 -16.30 -9.98
C SER A 42 -14.59 -15.06 -9.67
N PHE A 43 -13.49 -15.24 -8.94
CA PHE A 43 -12.65 -14.14 -8.50
C PHE A 43 -11.17 -14.42 -8.77
N ARG A 44 -10.43 -13.33 -8.89
CA ARG A 44 -8.97 -13.32 -8.84
C ARG A 44 -8.52 -12.50 -7.65
N CYS A 45 -7.44 -12.93 -7.01
CA CYS A 45 -6.81 -12.20 -5.92
C CYS A 45 -5.54 -11.52 -6.44
N THR A 46 -5.38 -10.24 -6.10
CA THR A 46 -4.07 -9.58 -6.10
C THR A 46 -3.70 -9.28 -4.66
N ILE A 47 -2.55 -9.78 -4.21
CA ILE A 47 -1.99 -9.44 -2.91
C ILE A 47 -1.18 -8.17 -3.09
N LEU A 48 -1.64 -7.09 -2.48
CA LEU A 48 -0.92 -5.83 -2.42
C LEU A 48 -0.13 -5.76 -1.13
N THR A 49 1.15 -5.47 -1.22
CA THR A 49 2.01 -5.19 -0.07
C THR A 49 2.44 -3.75 -0.10
N CYS A 50 2.36 -3.06 1.05
CA CYS A 50 2.82 -1.69 1.25
C CYS A 50 3.71 -1.65 2.48
N ARG A 51 4.94 -1.15 2.36
CA ARG A 51 5.90 -1.07 3.47
C ARG A 51 6.73 0.21 3.36
N PRO A 52 7.15 0.84 4.46
CA PRO A 52 8.08 1.97 4.39
C PRO A 52 9.47 1.47 4.00
N LYS A 53 10.26 2.30 3.29
CA LYS A 53 11.65 1.96 2.91
C LYS A 53 12.56 1.55 4.09
N ASN A 54 12.21 2.01 5.29
CA ASN A 54 12.97 1.78 6.52
C ASN A 54 12.33 0.71 7.42
N GLU A 55 11.55 -0.24 6.87
CA GLU A 55 10.83 -1.29 7.64
C GLU A 55 11.75 -2.06 8.60
N ASN A 56 13.03 -2.23 8.25
CA ASN A 56 14.00 -2.96 9.07
C ASN A 56 14.23 -2.33 10.46
N LYS A 57 13.86 -1.06 10.65
CA LYS A 57 13.93 -0.41 11.96
C LYS A 57 12.70 -0.74 12.79
N LYS A 58 12.91 -1.52 13.86
CA LYS A 58 11.85 -1.92 14.82
C LYS A 58 11.16 -0.75 15.52
N THR A 59 11.77 0.44 15.48
CA THR A 59 11.30 1.67 16.11
C THR A 59 10.45 2.53 15.18
N VAL A 60 10.22 2.11 13.93
CA VAL A 60 9.41 2.87 12.98
C VAL A 60 7.93 2.54 13.17
N LEU A 61 7.15 3.55 13.55
CA LEU A 61 5.70 3.53 13.48
C LEU A 61 5.23 4.14 12.17
N TRP A 62 4.31 3.46 11.49
CA TRP A 62 3.82 3.94 10.21
C TRP A 62 2.38 3.51 9.94
N SER A 63 1.73 4.31 9.10
CA SER A 63 0.47 3.96 8.46
C SER A 63 0.39 4.60 7.07
N CYS A 64 -0.34 3.95 6.18
CA CYS A 64 -0.61 4.42 4.83
C CYS A 64 -2.06 4.09 4.47
N LEU A 65 -2.91 5.11 4.38
CA LEU A 65 -4.25 4.98 3.82
C LEU A 65 -4.15 5.22 2.32
N ALA A 66 -4.46 4.20 1.54
CA ALA A 66 -4.40 4.28 0.09
C ALA A 66 -5.70 3.85 -0.56
N LYS A 67 -5.95 4.39 -1.75
CA LYS A 67 -6.95 3.92 -2.70
C LYS A 67 -6.22 3.43 -3.93
N GLY A 68 -6.80 2.46 -4.62
CA GLY A 68 -6.29 2.10 -5.92
C GLY A 68 -7.35 1.62 -6.89
N ILE A 69 -6.97 1.64 -8.15
CA ILE A 69 -7.81 1.30 -9.29
C ILE A 69 -7.03 0.32 -10.16
N HIS A 70 -7.64 -0.81 -10.50
CA HIS A 70 -7.11 -1.68 -11.54
C HIS A 70 -7.63 -1.22 -12.89
N VAL A 71 -6.69 -1.05 -13.82
CA VAL A 71 -6.94 -0.55 -15.17
C VAL A 71 -6.37 -1.55 -16.19
N LEU A 72 -7.09 -1.75 -17.29
CA LEU A 72 -6.56 -2.35 -18.51
C LEU A 72 -6.41 -1.27 -19.57
N GLY A 73 -5.30 -1.30 -20.31
CA GLY A 73 -5.01 -0.27 -21.30
C GLY A 73 -4.50 -0.84 -22.62
N ASN A 74 -4.77 -0.09 -23.69
CA ASN A 74 -4.24 -0.33 -25.03
C ASN A 74 -3.38 0.87 -25.44
N MET A 75 -2.09 0.63 -25.68
CA MET A 75 -1.13 1.69 -26.01
C MET A 75 -1.33 2.26 -27.42
N GLU A 76 -1.88 1.48 -28.35
CA GLU A 76 -2.09 1.90 -29.74
C GLU A 76 -3.32 2.81 -29.85
N THR A 77 -4.39 2.48 -29.12
CA THR A 77 -5.65 3.23 -29.16
C THR A 77 -5.78 4.27 -28.05
N ASN A 78 -4.87 4.27 -27.08
CA ASN A 78 -4.90 5.10 -25.89
C ASN A 78 -6.22 4.96 -25.09
N VAL A 79 -6.83 3.77 -25.13
CA VAL A 79 -8.03 3.43 -24.36
C VAL A 79 -7.61 2.81 -23.04
N GLU A 80 -8.17 3.33 -21.94
CA GLU A 80 -8.02 2.78 -20.59
C GLU A 80 -9.40 2.44 -20.01
N VAL A 81 -9.51 1.25 -19.41
CA VAL A 81 -10.74 0.76 -18.82
C VAL A 81 -10.47 0.36 -17.37
N ALA A 82 -10.98 1.18 -16.44
CA ALA A 82 -11.00 0.84 -15.02
C ALA A 82 -12.07 -0.20 -14.74
N PHE A 83 -11.74 -1.25 -13.98
CA PHE A 83 -12.66 -2.38 -13.76
C PHE A 83 -12.78 -2.80 -12.30
N HIS A 84 -11.90 -2.32 -11.43
CA HIS A 84 -11.98 -2.60 -10.00
C HIS A 84 -11.34 -1.46 -9.20
N MET A 85 -11.94 -1.11 -8.06
CA MET A 85 -11.44 -0.10 -7.15
C MET A 85 -11.37 -0.66 -5.73
N TRP A 86 -10.39 -0.20 -4.96
CA TRP A 86 -10.23 -0.58 -3.57
C TRP A 86 -9.72 0.60 -2.73
N GLN A 87 -9.90 0.48 -1.42
CA GLN A 87 -9.34 1.39 -0.42
C GLN A 87 -8.93 0.55 0.79
N ASN A 88 -7.72 0.77 1.32
CA ASN A 88 -7.27 0.06 2.51
C ASN A 88 -6.27 0.89 3.34
N LEU A 89 -6.23 0.59 4.65
CA LEU A 89 -5.23 1.10 5.58
C LEU A 89 -4.15 0.05 5.80
N PHE A 90 -2.92 0.40 5.46
CA PHE A 90 -1.72 -0.38 5.73
C PHE A 90 -1.02 0.20 6.97
N ASN A 91 -0.47 -0.65 7.83
CA ASN A 91 0.27 -0.23 9.03
C ASN A 91 1.18 -1.35 9.55
N ASN A 92 1.89 -1.10 10.65
CA ASN A 92 2.77 -2.07 11.31
C ASN A 92 2.13 -3.45 11.59
N GLY A 93 0.81 -3.52 11.79
CA GLY A 93 0.09 -4.77 12.05
C GLY A 93 -0.48 -5.44 10.80
N CYS A 94 -0.60 -4.73 9.68
CA CYS A 94 -1.17 -5.24 8.43
C CYS A 94 -0.55 -4.52 7.23
N SER A 95 0.53 -5.08 6.69
CA SER A 95 1.23 -4.54 5.51
C SER A 95 0.74 -5.15 4.19
N THR A 96 -0.13 -6.16 4.25
CA THR A 96 -0.64 -6.91 3.10
C THR A 96 -2.16 -6.80 2.99
N PHE A 97 -2.67 -6.66 1.78
CA PHE A 97 -4.10 -6.55 1.50
C PHE A 97 -4.48 -7.42 0.30
N HIS A 98 -5.55 -8.20 0.44
CA HIS A 98 -6.06 -9.06 -0.61
C HIS A 98 -7.15 -8.34 -1.40
N VAL A 99 -6.85 -7.99 -2.65
CA VAL A 99 -7.80 -7.38 -3.58
C VAL A 99 -8.49 -8.49 -4.36
N HIS A 100 -9.75 -8.77 -4.01
CA HIS A 100 -10.57 -9.73 -4.73
C HIS A 100 -11.37 -9.02 -5.82
N ARG A 101 -11.04 -9.32 -7.08
CA ARG A 101 -11.75 -8.80 -8.24
C ARG A 101 -12.61 -9.87 -8.89
N GLU A 102 -13.79 -9.48 -9.36
CA GLU A 102 -14.67 -10.36 -10.13
C GLU A 102 -14.08 -10.62 -11.53
N GLN A 103 -13.99 -11.90 -11.90
CA GLN A 103 -13.48 -12.30 -13.22
C GLN A 103 -14.35 -11.76 -14.36
N ALA A 104 -15.67 -11.64 -14.15
CA ALA A 104 -16.60 -11.09 -15.15
C ALA A 104 -16.28 -9.62 -15.48
N LYS A 105 -16.04 -8.77 -14.47
CA LYS A 105 -15.66 -7.36 -14.65
C LYS A 105 -14.34 -7.22 -15.41
N TYR A 106 -13.36 -8.05 -15.08
CA TYR A 106 -12.11 -8.12 -15.82
C TYR A 106 -12.34 -8.49 -17.29
N SER A 107 -13.12 -9.53 -17.56
CA SER A 107 -13.41 -9.97 -18.94
C SER A 107 -14.10 -8.87 -19.76
N SER A 108 -15.11 -8.19 -19.20
CA SER A 108 -15.76 -7.06 -19.89
C SER A 108 -14.78 -5.91 -20.17
N ALA A 109 -13.89 -5.60 -19.23
CA ALA A 109 -12.87 -4.57 -19.44
C ALA A 109 -11.81 -4.97 -20.46
N PHE A 110 -11.47 -6.26 -20.52
CA PHE A 110 -10.55 -6.82 -21.50
C PHE A 110 -11.14 -6.68 -22.91
N ASP A 111 -12.41 -7.05 -23.09
CA ASP A 111 -13.11 -6.92 -24.38
C ASP A 111 -13.17 -5.45 -24.83
N ALA A 112 -13.43 -4.52 -23.90
CA ALA A 112 -13.49 -3.08 -24.18
C ALA A 112 -12.14 -2.44 -24.50
N SER A 113 -11.03 -3.00 -24.02
CA SER A 113 -9.66 -2.52 -24.28
C SER A 113 -8.91 -3.34 -25.32
N CYS A 114 -9.58 -4.28 -26.01
CA CYS A 114 -8.95 -5.20 -26.94
C CYS A 114 -8.40 -4.51 -28.22
N PRO A 115 -7.17 -4.80 -28.66
CA PRO A 115 -6.18 -5.69 -28.00
C PRO A 115 -5.58 -5.05 -26.75
N VAL A 116 -5.59 -5.77 -25.62
CA VAL A 116 -5.00 -5.25 -24.37
C VAL A 116 -3.48 -5.22 -24.48
N SER A 117 -2.88 -4.07 -24.21
CA SER A 117 -1.42 -3.89 -24.23
C SER A 117 -0.81 -3.99 -22.82
N TYR A 118 -1.53 -3.61 -21.76
CA TYR A 118 -1.05 -3.67 -20.38
C TYR A 118 -2.18 -3.72 -19.33
N GLY A 119 -1.83 -4.12 -18.11
CA GLY A 119 -2.62 -3.90 -16.90
C GLY A 119 -1.83 -3.08 -15.88
N GLU A 120 -2.55 -2.28 -15.09
CA GLU A 120 -1.96 -1.28 -14.19
C GLU A 120 -2.75 -1.17 -12.89
N VAL A 121 -2.04 -0.97 -11.76
CA VAL A 121 -2.65 -0.51 -10.51
C VAL A 121 -2.27 0.96 -10.37
N GLN A 122 -3.27 1.82 -10.42
CA GLN A 122 -3.13 3.22 -10.09
C GLN A 122 -3.34 3.36 -8.59
N ILE A 123 -2.39 3.96 -7.86
CA ILE A 123 -2.45 4.14 -6.42
C ILE A 123 -2.46 5.62 -6.06
N GLU A 124 -3.37 5.97 -5.18
CA GLU A 124 -3.44 7.26 -4.52
C GLU A 124 -3.24 7.07 -3.01
N ILE A 125 -2.18 7.66 -2.47
CA ILE A 125 -1.98 7.76 -1.02
C ILE A 125 -2.80 8.95 -0.53
N VAL A 126 -3.86 8.63 0.22
CA VAL A 126 -4.79 9.61 0.79
C VAL A 126 -4.15 10.31 1.98
N THR A 127 -3.55 9.52 2.87
CA THR A 127 -2.77 10.00 4.01
C THR A 127 -1.75 8.96 4.39
N SER A 128 -0.63 9.41 4.95
CA SER A 128 0.42 8.53 5.43
C SER A 128 1.18 9.18 6.58
N THR A 129 1.70 8.35 7.46
CA THR A 129 2.59 8.76 8.55
C THR A 129 3.71 7.73 8.64
N CYS A 130 4.94 8.20 8.85
CA CYS A 130 6.10 7.36 9.09
C CYS A 130 6.99 8.10 10.09
N ALA A 131 7.22 7.51 11.25
CA ALA A 131 7.93 8.12 12.36
C ALA A 131 8.91 7.12 12.94
N ASP A 132 10.20 7.45 12.92
CA ASP A 132 11.21 6.71 13.66
C ASP A 132 11.20 7.20 15.10
N LEU A 133 10.78 6.36 16.03
CA LEU A 133 10.67 6.74 17.44
C LEU A 133 12.03 7.00 18.09
N THR A 134 13.15 6.61 17.48
CA THR A 134 14.49 6.97 17.98
C THR A 134 14.85 8.43 17.70
N ASP A 135 14.19 9.05 16.72
CA ASP A 135 14.39 10.46 16.40
C ASP A 135 13.63 11.33 17.41
N SER A 136 14.36 12.17 18.14
CA SER A 136 13.80 13.14 19.09
C SER A 136 12.94 14.22 18.43
N ASN A 137 12.99 14.32 17.10
CA ASN A 137 12.21 15.25 16.29
C ASN A 137 11.17 14.54 15.41
N ASN A 138 10.82 13.29 15.73
CA ASN A 138 9.86 12.53 14.93
C ASN A 138 8.47 13.22 14.89
N PRO A 139 7.70 13.03 13.81
CA PRO A 139 6.47 13.80 13.55
C PRO A 139 5.30 13.48 14.51
N LEU A 140 5.46 12.54 15.44
CA LEU A 140 4.46 12.25 16.48
C LEU A 140 4.63 13.11 17.74
N ILE A 141 5.70 13.92 17.80
CA ILE A 141 5.95 14.87 18.87
C ILE A 141 5.37 16.22 18.44
N ASP A 142 4.46 16.75 19.24
CA ASP A 142 3.89 18.09 19.01
C ASP A 142 5.01 19.15 18.95
N GLU A 143 4.78 20.25 18.22
CA GLU A 143 5.78 21.33 18.01
C GLU A 143 6.36 21.86 19.33
N ASP A 144 5.55 21.87 20.40
CA ASP A 144 5.99 22.14 21.76
C ASP A 144 6.69 20.90 22.35
N ARG A 145 8.01 20.78 22.11
CA ARG A 145 8.89 19.71 22.64
C ARG A 145 8.78 19.45 24.15
N ILE A 146 8.19 20.38 24.92
CA ILE A 146 7.82 20.21 26.34
C ILE A 146 6.89 18.99 26.54
N GLY A 147 6.11 18.65 25.51
CA GLY A 147 5.22 17.51 25.43
C GLY A 147 5.90 16.18 25.11
N ALA A 148 7.21 16.11 24.84
CA ALA A 148 7.89 14.84 24.55
C ALA A 148 8.24 14.06 25.83
N ALA A 149 8.08 12.75 25.78
CA ALA A 149 8.57 11.80 26.77
C ALA A 149 9.67 10.97 26.14
N HIS A 150 10.76 10.82 26.89
CA HIS A 150 11.89 9.97 26.54
C HIS A 150 11.87 8.73 27.43
N PHE A 151 11.89 7.55 26.82
CA PHE A 151 11.86 6.28 27.53
C PHE A 151 12.80 5.29 26.87
N LYS A 152 13.35 4.40 27.68
CA LYS A 152 14.27 3.35 27.25
C LYS A 152 13.54 2.01 27.23
N VAL A 153 13.62 1.29 26.11
CA VAL A 153 13.05 -0.06 25.96
C VAL A 153 14.15 -0.98 25.46
N GLY A 154 14.61 -1.89 26.32
CA GLY A 154 15.83 -2.65 26.04
C GLY A 154 17.02 -1.72 25.88
N ASP A 155 17.70 -1.78 24.73
CA ASP A 155 18.83 -0.89 24.40
C ASP A 155 18.42 0.33 23.57
N GLU A 156 17.15 0.44 23.19
CA GLU A 156 16.64 1.53 22.35
C GLU A 156 16.13 2.71 23.19
N HIS A 157 16.40 3.91 22.69
CA HIS A 157 15.93 5.16 23.25
C HIS A 157 14.82 5.72 22.36
N LEU A 158 13.63 5.91 22.94
CA LEU A 158 12.42 6.25 22.20
C LEU A 158 11.85 7.58 22.67
N TRP A 159 11.27 8.32 21.72
CA TRP A 159 10.65 9.62 21.93
C TRP A 159 9.21 9.59 21.45
N LEU A 160 8.26 9.88 22.34
CA LEU A 160 6.82 9.94 22.05
C LEU A 160 6.20 11.21 22.63
N SER A 161 5.05 11.63 22.10
CA SER A 161 4.23 12.63 22.77
C SER A 161 3.65 12.08 24.08
N LYS A 162 3.79 12.83 25.18
CA LYS A 162 3.15 12.57 26.48
C LYS A 162 1.64 12.41 26.36
N ARG A 163 1.01 13.02 25.36
CA ARG A 163 -0.43 12.87 25.10
C ARG A 163 -0.77 11.43 24.70
N LEU A 164 0.06 10.80 23.87
CA LEU A 164 -0.14 9.42 23.43
C LEU A 164 0.04 8.44 24.60
N ILE A 165 0.97 8.72 25.52
CA ILE A 165 1.24 7.85 26.67
C ILE A 165 0.07 7.82 27.66
N ARG A 166 -0.63 8.95 27.85
CA ARG A 166 -1.80 9.05 28.74
C ARG A 166 -3.02 8.22 28.30
N LEU A 167 -3.02 7.68 27.08
CA LEU A 167 -4.11 6.84 26.59
C LEU A 167 -3.94 5.36 26.98
N PHE A 168 -2.78 4.98 27.53
CA PHE A 168 -2.43 3.58 27.84
C PHE A 168 -2.24 3.31 29.35
N PHE A 169 -2.46 4.29 30.21
CA PHE A 169 -2.45 4.19 31.68
C PHE A 169 -3.69 4.87 32.25
#